data_AF-A0A4Q2D9H3-F1
#
_entry.id   AF-A0A4Q2D9H3-F1
#
_cell.length_a   1.000
_cell.length_b   1.000
_cell.length_c   1.000
_cell.angle_alpha   90.00
_cell.angle_beta   90.00
_cell.angle_gamma   90.00
#
_symmetry.space_group_name_H-M   'P 1'
#
loop_
_entity.id
_entity.type
_entity.pdbx_description
1 polymer ?
#
loop_
_entity_poly.entity_id
_entity_poly.type
_entity_poly.pdbx_seq_one_letter_code
_entity_poly.pdbx_strand_id
1 'polypeptide(L)'
;MAGTEERLHRVLVNHVNTNSIDLWLKDQSLQGLNRWFSRIEKVCQACDLLEGHYAEAALLFIESGDLVEEMREKKKQYLDRTLNTYWIWNDFKEEIRRAVQEADKNPPPRQLIPSVTATATPPDHLSPDELRQRLYNWTSRSRIYPLFRGSSQELGRWFLIVERACRESGIPPNQRTEAASMLIFEELDLAAAMQTRRQEYLQRTGEAYWGWQDFQQDIRNVVTEAERRNEGRSNELPIS
;
A
#
# COMPACT_ATOMS: atom_id res chain seq x y z
N MET A 1 -18.61 -17.04 -0.05
CA MET A 1 -17.38 -16.62 -0.75
C MET A 1 -16.47 -15.71 0.10
N ALA A 2 -17.00 -14.93 1.06
CA ALA A 2 -16.19 -14.04 1.92
C ALA A 2 -15.07 -14.71 2.75
N GLY A 3 -15.25 -15.97 3.18
CA GLY A 3 -14.25 -16.66 4.01
C GLY A 3 -12.97 -17.09 3.29
N THR A 4 -12.97 -17.14 1.96
CA THR A 4 -11.79 -17.54 1.17
C THR A 4 -10.89 -16.34 0.90
N GLU A 5 -11.47 -15.17 0.60
CA GLU A 5 -10.74 -13.91 0.44
C GLU A 5 -10.04 -13.49 1.72
N GLU A 6 -10.71 -13.58 2.87
CA GLU A 6 -10.14 -13.18 4.16
C GLU A 6 -8.96 -14.09 4.59
N ARG A 7 -9.04 -15.37 4.21
CA ARG A 7 -8.01 -16.38 4.47
C ARG A 7 -6.83 -16.24 3.50
N LEU A 8 -7.10 -15.93 2.23
CA LEU A 8 -6.10 -15.56 1.23
C LEU A 8 -5.37 -14.29 1.63
N HIS A 9 -6.11 -13.25 2.04
CA HIS A 9 -5.55 -11.98 2.52
C HIS A 9 -4.60 -12.21 3.70
N ARG A 10 -5.03 -12.97 4.72
CA ARG A 10 -4.17 -13.30 5.88
C ARG A 10 -2.90 -14.07 5.51
N VAL A 11 -2.96 -14.97 4.53
CA VAL A 11 -1.81 -15.80 4.13
C VAL A 11 -0.85 -14.98 3.25
N LEU A 12 -1.37 -14.22 2.30
CA LEU A 12 -0.60 -13.42 1.34
C LEU A 12 0.07 -12.21 1.99
N VAL A 13 -0.63 -11.48 2.88
CA VAL A 13 -0.10 -10.33 3.64
C VAL A 13 0.99 -10.75 4.64
N ASN A 14 0.97 -12.00 5.10
CA ASN A 14 1.99 -12.50 6.03
C ASN A 14 3.24 -13.06 5.33
N HIS A 15 3.19 -13.39 4.04
CA HIS A 15 4.28 -14.12 3.39
C HIS A 15 5.04 -13.34 2.31
N VAL A 16 4.49 -12.32 1.63
CA VAL A 16 5.22 -11.73 0.48
C VAL A 16 5.14 -10.21 0.30
N ASN A 17 6.32 -9.64 0.08
CA ASN A 17 6.58 -8.33 -0.51
C ASN A 17 6.32 -8.37 -2.03
N THR A 18 5.06 -8.51 -2.43
CA THR A 18 4.64 -8.49 -3.84
C THR A 18 4.17 -7.10 -4.19
N ASN A 19 5.10 -6.30 -4.73
CA ASN A 19 4.85 -5.00 -5.34
C ASN A 19 3.53 -4.97 -6.14
N SER A 20 2.67 -3.97 -5.86
CA SER A 20 1.42 -3.69 -6.59
C SER A 20 1.63 -3.62 -8.11
N ILE A 21 0.60 -3.95 -8.89
CA ILE A 21 0.58 -3.76 -10.35
C ILE A 21 0.78 -2.29 -10.77
N ASP A 22 0.55 -1.33 -9.85
CA ASP A 22 0.84 0.10 -10.04
C ASP A 22 2.35 0.37 -10.25
N LEU A 23 3.18 -0.57 -9.80
CA LEU A 23 4.63 -0.57 -9.98
C LEU A 23 5.04 -1.13 -11.34
N TRP A 24 4.14 -1.87 -11.99
CA TRP A 24 4.29 -2.37 -13.34
C TRP A 24 3.86 -1.32 -14.39
N LEU A 25 2.80 -0.53 -14.14
CA LEU A 25 2.33 0.53 -15.03
C LEU A 25 3.39 1.60 -15.34
N LYS A 26 4.45 1.73 -14.53
CA LYS A 26 5.55 2.69 -14.76
C LYS A 26 6.58 2.28 -15.80
N ASP A 27 6.69 0.98 -16.13
CA ASP A 27 7.66 0.48 -17.14
C ASP A 27 6.97 -0.01 -18.43
N GLN A 28 5.63 -0.14 -18.43
CA GLN A 28 4.75 -0.52 -19.56
C GLN A 28 5.25 -1.69 -20.45
N SER A 29 6.14 -2.55 -19.93
CA SER A 29 6.76 -3.61 -20.72
C SER A 29 6.09 -4.96 -20.48
N LEU A 30 5.87 -5.73 -21.55
CA LEU A 30 5.40 -7.14 -21.48
C LEU A 30 6.34 -8.01 -20.63
N GLN A 31 7.64 -7.68 -20.60
CA GLN A 31 8.61 -8.37 -19.75
C GLN A 31 8.38 -8.10 -18.26
N GLY A 32 8.05 -6.86 -17.89
CA GLY A 32 7.64 -6.52 -16.53
C GLY A 32 6.40 -7.28 -16.09
N LEU A 33 5.41 -7.40 -16.99
CA LEU A 33 4.15 -8.08 -16.70
C LEU A 33 4.37 -9.58 -16.46
N ASN A 34 5.18 -10.22 -17.29
CA ASN A 34 5.52 -11.63 -17.12
C ASN A 34 6.29 -11.88 -15.81
N ARG A 35 7.19 -10.97 -15.40
CA ARG A 35 7.88 -11.07 -14.10
C ARG A 35 6.90 -10.92 -12.93
N TRP A 36 5.88 -10.07 -13.07
CA TRP A 36 4.84 -9.92 -12.06
C TRP A 36 4.00 -11.19 -11.93
N PHE A 37 3.52 -11.76 -13.05
CA PHE A 37 2.82 -13.06 -13.02
C PHE A 37 3.67 -14.15 -12.35
N SER A 38 4.96 -14.26 -12.69
CA SER A 38 5.85 -15.23 -12.05
C SER A 38 6.07 -14.98 -10.55
N ARG A 39 5.93 -13.74 -10.07
CA ARG A 39 5.96 -13.45 -8.63
C ARG A 39 4.68 -13.94 -7.97
N ILE A 40 3.51 -13.61 -8.53
CA ILE A 40 2.21 -14.09 -8.03
C ILE A 40 2.19 -15.62 -7.95
N GLU A 41 2.62 -16.30 -9.01
CA GLU A 41 2.71 -17.77 -9.05
C GLU A 41 3.59 -18.30 -7.90
N LYS A 42 4.78 -17.72 -7.69
CA LYS A 42 5.68 -18.12 -6.59
C LYS A 42 5.08 -17.88 -5.22
N VAL A 43 4.36 -16.78 -5.03
CA VAL A 43 3.66 -16.48 -3.76
C VAL A 43 2.58 -17.53 -3.52
N CYS A 44 1.74 -17.76 -4.52
CA CYS A 44 0.63 -18.68 -4.40
C CYS A 44 1.12 -20.11 -4.15
N GLN A 45 2.21 -20.52 -4.80
CA GLN A 45 2.89 -21.79 -4.53
C GLN A 45 3.45 -21.87 -3.12
N ALA A 46 4.13 -20.82 -2.63
CA ALA A 46 4.65 -20.78 -1.27
C ALA A 46 3.55 -20.83 -0.19
N CYS A 47 2.33 -20.49 -0.57
CA CYS A 47 1.14 -20.47 0.27
C CYS A 47 0.21 -21.69 0.03
N ASP A 48 0.67 -22.70 -0.72
CA ASP A 48 -0.09 -23.91 -1.07
C ASP A 48 -1.49 -23.63 -1.68
N LEU A 49 -1.60 -22.55 -2.47
CA LEU A 49 -2.82 -22.21 -3.17
C LEU A 49 -2.97 -23.04 -4.46
N LEU A 50 -4.21 -23.47 -4.72
CA LEU A 50 -4.57 -24.06 -6.01
C LEU A 50 -4.51 -23.00 -7.11
N GLU A 51 -4.14 -23.41 -8.32
CA GLU A 51 -4.04 -22.50 -9.48
C GLU A 51 -5.34 -21.75 -9.77
N GLY A 52 -6.49 -22.36 -9.47
CA GLY A 52 -7.80 -21.71 -9.55
C GLY A 52 -7.95 -20.47 -8.65
N HIS A 53 -7.07 -20.24 -7.69
CA HIS A 53 -7.10 -19.05 -6.83
C HIS A 53 -6.06 -17.99 -7.20
N TYR A 54 -5.27 -18.20 -8.26
CA TYR A 54 -4.17 -17.30 -8.60
C TYR A 54 -4.69 -15.95 -9.11
N ALA A 55 -5.81 -15.95 -9.85
CA ALA A 55 -6.46 -14.72 -10.31
C ALA A 55 -7.02 -13.89 -9.15
N GLU A 56 -7.67 -14.54 -8.18
CA GLU A 56 -8.11 -13.91 -6.93
C GLU A 56 -6.95 -13.31 -6.15
N ALA A 57 -5.87 -14.07 -5.97
CA ALA A 57 -4.67 -13.59 -5.31
C ALA A 57 -4.07 -12.39 -6.05
N ALA A 58 -3.98 -12.46 -7.38
CA ALA A 58 -3.47 -11.38 -8.21
C ALA A 58 -4.29 -10.08 -8.07
N LEU A 59 -5.62 -10.18 -8.02
CA LEU A 59 -6.51 -9.03 -7.81
C LEU A 59 -6.31 -8.35 -6.45
N LEU A 60 -5.92 -9.10 -5.42
CA LEU A 60 -5.58 -8.53 -4.10
C LEU A 60 -4.30 -7.70 -4.13
N PHE A 61 -3.39 -7.96 -5.08
CA PHE A 61 -2.16 -7.20 -5.27
C PHE A 61 -2.30 -6.05 -6.26
N ILE A 62 -3.50 -5.75 -6.74
CA ILE A 62 -3.79 -4.54 -7.50
C ILE A 62 -4.34 -3.54 -6.48
N GLU A 63 -3.46 -2.69 -5.91
CA GLU A 63 -3.75 -1.92 -4.69
C GLU A 63 -4.88 -0.90 -4.84
N SER A 64 -5.16 -0.37 -6.04
CA SER A 64 -6.39 0.39 -6.37
C SER A 64 -6.26 1.04 -7.75
N GLY A 65 -7.37 1.45 -8.35
CA GLY A 65 -7.40 2.26 -9.59
C GLY A 65 -8.25 1.64 -10.71
N ASP A 66 -8.34 2.34 -11.84
CA ASP A 66 -9.25 1.96 -12.94
C ASP A 66 -9.06 0.52 -13.43
N LEU A 67 -7.82 0.01 -13.37
CA LEU A 67 -7.49 -1.37 -13.74
C LEU A 67 -8.09 -2.41 -12.78
N VAL A 68 -8.18 -2.14 -11.48
CA VAL A 68 -8.77 -3.11 -10.53
C VAL A 68 -10.26 -3.25 -10.77
N GLU A 69 -10.93 -2.12 -11.02
CA GLU A 69 -12.36 -2.08 -11.27
C GLU A 69 -12.69 -2.69 -12.63
N GLU A 70 -11.89 -2.41 -13.67
CA GLU A 70 -12.01 -3.07 -14.97
C GLU A 70 -11.85 -4.59 -14.83
N MET A 71 -10.83 -5.05 -14.11
CA MET A 71 -10.57 -6.48 -13.93
C MET A 71 -11.63 -7.16 -13.07
N ARG A 72 -12.21 -6.49 -12.07
CA ARG A 72 -13.35 -7.01 -11.29
C ARG A 72 -14.60 -7.18 -12.14
N GLU A 73 -14.89 -6.22 -13.01
CA GLU A 73 -16.02 -6.30 -13.93
C GLU A 73 -15.80 -7.41 -14.97
N LYS A 74 -14.59 -7.50 -15.55
CA LYS A 74 -14.22 -8.59 -16.46
C LYS A 74 -14.29 -9.97 -15.80
N LYS A 75 -13.93 -10.07 -14.52
CA LYS A 75 -14.09 -11.30 -13.73
C LYS A 75 -15.54 -11.74 -13.69
N LYS A 76 -16.45 -10.82 -13.35
CA LYS A 76 -17.88 -11.11 -13.27
C LYS A 76 -18.41 -11.63 -14.60
N GLN A 77 -18.08 -10.96 -15.70
CA GLN A 77 -18.48 -11.37 -17.06
C GLN A 77 -17.89 -12.72 -17.46
N TYR A 78 -16.64 -12.99 -17.10
CA TYR A 78 -15.98 -14.26 -17.39
C TYR A 78 -16.67 -15.43 -16.68
N LEU A 79 -16.98 -15.28 -15.39
CA LEU A 79 -17.64 -16.33 -14.59
C LEU A 79 -19.07 -16.59 -15.09
N ASP A 80 -19.82 -15.53 -15.41
CA ASP A 80 -21.18 -15.65 -15.97
C ASP A 80 -21.18 -16.38 -17.32
N ARG A 81 -20.16 -16.16 -18.16
CA ARG A 81 -20.07 -16.75 -19.51
C ARG A 81 -19.56 -18.19 -19.51
N THR A 82 -18.59 -18.51 -18.65
CA THR A 82 -17.90 -19.80 -18.67
C THR A 82 -18.50 -20.83 -17.72
N LEU A 83 -19.37 -20.40 -16.80
CA LEU A 83 -19.91 -21.22 -15.71
C LEU A 83 -18.82 -21.83 -14.82
N ASN A 84 -17.60 -21.31 -14.90
CA ASN A 84 -16.49 -21.73 -14.06
C ASN A 84 -16.65 -21.15 -12.65
N THR A 85 -16.15 -21.88 -11.66
CA THR A 85 -16.11 -21.41 -10.26
C THR A 85 -15.02 -20.37 -10.04
N TYR A 86 -14.00 -20.36 -10.91
CA TYR A 86 -12.82 -19.50 -10.79
C TYR A 86 -12.43 -18.94 -12.14
N TRP A 87 -11.71 -17.81 -12.13
CA TRP A 87 -11.08 -17.29 -13.33
C TRP A 87 -9.79 -18.06 -13.60
N ILE A 88 -9.77 -18.82 -14.69
CA ILE A 88 -8.58 -19.60 -15.08
C ILE A 88 -7.39 -18.67 -15.23
N TRP A 89 -6.28 -19.02 -14.58
CA TRP A 89 -5.10 -18.16 -14.47
C TRP A 89 -4.53 -17.72 -15.82
N ASN A 90 -4.48 -18.61 -16.81
CA ASN A 90 -4.00 -18.25 -18.15
C ASN A 90 -4.91 -17.24 -18.85
N ASP A 91 -6.24 -17.38 -18.71
CA ASP A 91 -7.20 -16.45 -19.30
C ASP A 91 -7.13 -15.08 -18.62
N PHE A 92 -6.94 -15.07 -17.29
CA PHE A 92 -6.68 -13.85 -16.53
C PHE A 92 -5.41 -13.14 -17.00
N LYS A 93 -4.31 -13.87 -17.24
CA LYS A 93 -3.06 -13.31 -17.75
C LYS A 93 -3.25 -12.65 -19.12
N GLU A 94 -4.02 -13.27 -20.01
CA GLU A 94 -4.34 -12.70 -21.32
C GLU A 94 -5.20 -11.44 -21.22
N GLU A 95 -6.18 -11.41 -20.31
CA GLU A 95 -7.02 -10.21 -20.14
C GLU A 95 -6.26 -9.04 -19.52
N ILE A 96 -5.37 -9.28 -18.56
CA ILE A 96 -4.48 -8.21 -18.10
C ILE A 96 -3.58 -7.73 -19.24
N ARG A 97 -2.99 -8.62 -20.04
CA ARG A 97 -2.18 -8.21 -21.21
C ARG A 97 -2.97 -7.32 -22.17
N ARG A 98 -4.26 -7.61 -22.40
CA ARG A 98 -5.14 -6.80 -23.25
C ARG A 98 -5.46 -5.45 -22.65
N ALA A 99 -5.91 -5.39 -21.40
CA ALA A 99 -6.22 -4.14 -20.69
C ALA A 99 -5.02 -3.18 -20.72
N VAL A 100 -3.83 -3.74 -20.50
CA VAL A 100 -2.55 -3.05 -20.58
C VAL A 100 -2.24 -2.50 -21.98
N GLN A 101 -2.44 -3.30 -23.03
CA GLN A 101 -2.21 -2.88 -24.41
C GLN A 101 -3.25 -1.86 -24.89
N GLU A 102 -4.47 -1.89 -24.34
CA GLU A 102 -5.52 -0.92 -24.65
C GLU A 102 -5.27 0.43 -23.97
N ALA A 103 -4.79 0.43 -22.72
CA ALA A 103 -4.36 1.63 -22.01
C ALA A 103 -3.21 2.37 -22.73
N ASP A 104 -2.32 1.63 -23.42
CA ASP A 104 -1.21 2.20 -24.20
C ASP A 104 -1.67 2.82 -25.54
N LYS A 105 -2.77 2.31 -26.12
CA LYS A 105 -3.32 2.79 -27.39
C LYS A 105 -4.22 4.03 -27.25
N ASN A 106 -4.71 4.31 -26.06
CA ASN A 106 -5.62 5.42 -25.77
C ASN A 106 -5.16 6.19 -24.52
N PRO A 107 -4.08 6.98 -24.61
CA PRO A 107 -3.71 7.85 -23.50
C PRO A 107 -4.84 8.85 -23.25
N PRO A 108 -5.26 9.08 -21.99
CA PRO A 108 -6.29 10.08 -21.70
C PRO A 108 -5.83 11.46 -22.22
N PRO A 109 -6.77 12.35 -22.63
CA PRO A 109 -6.40 13.70 -23.02
C PRO A 109 -5.69 14.35 -21.84
N ARG A 110 -4.46 14.84 -22.05
CA ARG A 110 -3.78 15.72 -21.10
C ARG A 110 -4.73 16.87 -20.78
N GLN A 111 -5.36 16.84 -19.61
CA GLN A 111 -6.00 18.02 -19.08
C GLN A 111 -4.89 19.01 -18.78
N LEU A 112 -4.85 20.08 -19.59
CA LEU A 112 -4.06 21.27 -19.31
C LEU A 112 -4.56 21.84 -17.98
N ILE A 113 -3.82 21.57 -16.91
CA ILE A 113 -4.03 22.22 -15.62
C ILE A 113 -3.77 23.72 -15.86
N PRO A 114 -4.72 24.64 -15.57
CA PRO A 114 -4.44 26.06 -15.61
C PRO A 114 -3.39 26.36 -14.55
N SER A 115 -2.30 27.02 -14.97
CA SER A 115 -1.25 27.53 -14.10
C SER A 115 -1.85 28.42 -13.02
N VAL A 116 -2.06 27.86 -11.83
CA VAL A 116 -2.33 28.63 -10.62
C VAL A 116 -0.99 29.10 -10.08
N THR A 117 -0.91 30.41 -9.95
CA THR A 117 0.23 31.24 -9.59
C THR A 117 1.07 30.64 -8.46
N ALA A 118 2.36 30.46 -8.75
CA ALA A 118 3.38 30.01 -7.82
C ALA A 118 3.45 30.92 -6.59
N THR A 119 3.10 30.39 -5.43
CA THR A 119 3.71 30.80 -4.16
C THR A 119 4.96 29.97 -3.95
N ALA A 120 6.08 30.67 -3.75
CA ALA A 120 7.43 30.12 -3.68
C ALA A 120 7.52 28.94 -2.70
N THR A 121 7.76 27.75 -3.25
CA THR A 121 8.09 26.54 -2.50
C THR A 121 9.49 26.72 -1.88
N PRO A 122 9.69 26.45 -0.58
CA PRO A 122 11.02 26.43 0.00
C PRO A 122 11.90 25.43 -0.76
N PRO A 123 13.19 25.73 -1.00
CA PRO A 123 14.06 24.95 -1.90
C PRO A 123 14.29 23.48 -1.47
N ASP A 124 13.85 23.09 -0.27
CA ASP A 124 14.05 21.76 0.33
C ASP A 124 12.74 21.00 0.63
N HIS A 125 11.65 21.26 -0.10
CA HIS A 125 10.37 20.56 0.08
C HIS A 125 10.05 19.66 -1.11
N LEU A 126 9.96 18.34 -0.87
CA LEU A 126 9.49 17.36 -1.84
C LEU A 126 7.96 17.37 -1.90
N SER A 127 7.41 17.28 -3.10
CA SER A 127 5.97 17.05 -3.25
C SER A 127 5.57 15.67 -2.68
N PRO A 128 4.29 15.46 -2.33
CA PRO A 128 3.82 14.14 -1.89
C PRO A 128 4.15 13.02 -2.88
N ASP A 129 4.09 13.29 -4.19
CA ASP A 129 4.40 12.32 -5.24
C ASP A 129 5.90 12.01 -5.32
N GLU A 130 6.76 13.01 -5.20
CA GLU A 130 8.22 12.82 -5.15
C GLU A 130 8.63 12.03 -3.92
N LEU A 131 8.03 12.34 -2.76
CA LEU A 131 8.27 11.65 -1.51
C LEU A 131 7.85 10.18 -1.60
N ARG A 132 6.65 9.92 -2.14
CA ARG A 132 6.13 8.56 -2.41
C ARG A 132 7.05 7.82 -3.38
N GLN A 133 7.47 8.45 -4.48
CA GLN A 133 8.37 7.84 -5.46
C GLN A 133 9.74 7.49 -4.86
N ARG A 134 10.28 8.36 -4.01
CA ARG A 134 11.57 8.15 -3.33
C ARG A 134 11.52 7.04 -2.29
N LEU A 135 10.45 6.96 -1.50
CA LEU A 135 10.22 5.84 -0.59
C LEU A 135 10.05 4.55 -1.38
N TYR A 136 9.26 4.57 -2.44
CA TYR A 136 9.07 3.42 -3.31
C TYR A 136 10.38 2.90 -3.96
N ASN A 137 11.20 3.81 -4.48
CA ASN A 137 12.51 3.46 -5.04
C ASN A 137 13.43 2.85 -3.97
N TRP A 138 13.26 3.21 -2.71
CA TRP A 138 14.00 2.61 -1.61
C TRP A 138 13.47 1.23 -1.24
N THR A 139 12.15 1.05 -1.13
CA THR A 139 11.55 -0.24 -0.78
C THR A 139 11.85 -1.32 -1.82
N SER A 140 11.88 -0.96 -3.10
CA SER A 140 12.23 -1.88 -4.21
C SER A 140 13.68 -2.38 -4.19
N ARG A 141 14.61 -1.62 -3.59
CA ARG A 141 16.04 -1.98 -3.46
C ARG A 141 16.37 -2.57 -2.10
N SER A 142 15.57 -2.24 -1.09
CA SER A 142 15.72 -2.69 0.28
C SER A 142 15.14 -4.09 0.46
N ARG A 143 15.80 -4.93 1.27
CA ARG A 143 15.23 -6.22 1.73
C ARG A 143 14.38 -6.08 2.99
N ILE A 144 14.15 -4.84 3.45
CA ILE A 144 13.52 -4.54 4.73
C ILE A 144 12.06 -4.16 4.49
N TYR A 145 11.15 -4.80 5.23
CA TYR A 145 9.73 -4.46 5.23
C TYR A 145 9.49 -3.13 5.97
N PRO A 146 8.97 -2.08 5.30
CA PRO A 146 8.89 -0.74 5.88
C PRO A 146 7.56 -0.40 6.53
N LEU A 147 6.51 -1.20 6.30
CA LEU A 147 5.17 -0.86 6.74
C LEU A 147 5.00 -1.18 8.22
N PHE A 148 4.41 -0.24 8.96
CA PHE A 148 4.10 -0.44 10.37
C PHE A 148 2.76 -1.14 10.54
N ARG A 149 2.75 -2.22 11.35
CA ARG A 149 1.57 -3.06 11.59
C ARG A 149 0.83 -2.74 12.90
N GLY A 150 1.26 -1.73 13.65
CA GLY A 150 0.53 -1.26 14.83
C GLY A 150 0.95 -1.87 16.17
N SER A 151 2.10 -2.56 16.28
CA SER A 151 2.59 -3.08 17.58
C SER A 151 3.59 -2.13 18.25
N SER A 152 3.41 -1.89 19.56
CA SER A 152 4.32 -1.03 20.35
C SER A 152 5.75 -1.58 20.41
N GLN A 153 5.89 -2.91 20.38
CA GLN A 153 7.18 -3.61 20.41
C GLN A 153 8.00 -3.36 19.13
N GLU A 154 7.33 -3.11 18.01
CA GLU A 154 7.97 -2.90 16.71
C GLU A 154 8.26 -1.43 16.42
N LEU A 155 7.62 -0.49 17.13
CA LEU A 155 7.75 0.96 16.87
C LEU A 155 9.19 1.44 16.86
N GLY A 156 10.00 1.01 17.83
CA GLY A 156 11.40 1.42 17.91
C GLY A 156 12.20 1.02 16.66
N ARG A 157 12.02 -0.21 16.20
CA ARG A 157 12.64 -0.71 14.98
C ARG A 157 12.09 -0.02 13.74
N TRP A 158 10.78 0.22 13.70
CA TRP A 158 10.12 0.90 12.59
C TRP A 158 10.63 2.33 12.41
N PHE A 159 10.83 3.10 13.49
CA PHE A 159 11.42 4.43 13.40
C PHE A 159 12.80 4.42 12.74
N LEU A 160 13.65 3.45 13.09
CA LEU A 160 14.97 3.30 12.47
C LEU A 160 14.86 2.99 10.96
N ILE A 161 13.84 2.22 10.56
CA ILE A 161 13.57 1.93 9.15
C ILE A 161 13.16 3.19 8.41
N VAL A 162 12.24 4.00 8.96
CA VAL A 162 11.83 5.28 8.37
C VAL A 162 13.02 6.23 8.26
N GLU A 163 13.81 6.39 9.32
CA GLU A 163 14.99 7.27 9.33
C GLU A 163 16.02 6.85 8.28
N ARG A 164 16.22 5.54 8.13
CA ARG A 164 17.10 4.97 7.11
C ARG A 164 16.56 5.21 5.71
N ALA A 165 15.27 4.95 5.47
CA ALA A 165 14.61 5.19 4.19
C ALA A 165 14.72 6.66 3.78
N CYS A 166 14.44 7.60 4.69
CA CYS A 166 14.58 9.02 4.41
C CYS A 166 16.03 9.40 4.06
N ARG A 167 17.01 8.88 4.82
CA ARG A 167 18.42 9.19 4.59
C ARG A 167 18.92 8.65 3.25
N GLU A 168 18.62 7.40 2.94
CA GLU A 168 19.08 6.73 1.71
C GLU A 168 18.33 7.22 0.46
N SER A 169 17.14 7.83 0.64
CA SER A 169 16.35 8.44 -0.45
C SER A 169 16.52 9.96 -0.57
N GLY A 170 17.36 10.58 0.26
CA GLY A 170 17.56 12.03 0.28
C GLY A 170 16.27 12.80 0.62
N ILE A 171 15.39 12.22 1.44
CA ILE A 171 14.19 12.90 1.96
C ILE A 171 14.63 13.83 3.10
N PRO A 172 14.27 15.12 3.03
CA PRO A 172 14.60 16.11 4.05
C PRO A 172 14.11 15.71 5.45
N PRO A 173 14.87 16.01 6.53
CA PRO A 173 14.48 15.63 7.89
C PRO A 173 13.11 16.18 8.35
N ASN A 174 12.74 17.37 7.89
CA ASN A 174 11.44 18.00 8.16
C ASN A 174 10.26 17.27 7.49
N GLN A 175 10.50 16.42 6.49
CA GLN A 175 9.46 15.60 5.84
C GLN A 175 9.46 14.14 6.29
N ARG A 176 10.22 13.81 7.33
CA ARG A 176 10.29 12.44 7.84
C ARG A 176 8.95 11.97 8.39
N THR A 177 8.16 12.87 8.98
CA THR A 177 6.83 12.55 9.48
C THR A 177 5.87 12.22 8.34
N GLU A 178 5.87 13.00 7.27
CA GLU A 178 5.09 12.69 6.06
C GLU A 178 5.49 11.34 5.48
N ALA A 179 6.79 11.05 5.43
CA ALA A 179 7.30 9.76 4.98
C ALA A 179 6.85 8.62 5.88
N ALA A 180 6.86 8.82 7.20
CA ALA A 180 6.40 7.85 8.16
C ALA A 180 4.90 7.57 8.01
N SER A 181 4.08 8.60 7.84
CA SER A 181 2.63 8.46 7.63
C SER A 181 2.30 7.62 6.39
N MET A 182 3.08 7.77 5.30
CA MET A 182 2.94 6.92 4.10
C MET A 182 3.40 5.46 4.30
N LEU A 183 4.10 5.18 5.40
CA LEU A 183 4.57 3.85 5.76
C LEU A 183 3.76 3.24 6.91
N ILE A 184 2.70 3.90 7.37
CA ILE A 184 1.67 3.27 8.21
C ILE A 184 0.75 2.49 7.27
N PHE A 185 0.46 1.24 7.60
CA PHE A 185 -0.44 0.42 6.79
C PHE A 185 -1.83 1.09 6.73
N GLU A 186 -2.28 1.45 5.52
CA GLU A 186 -3.46 2.30 5.30
C GLU A 186 -4.77 1.67 5.80
N GLU A 187 -4.84 0.34 5.86
CA GLU A 187 -6.00 -0.38 6.40
C GLU A 187 -6.09 -0.38 7.93
N LEU A 188 -5.11 0.21 8.63
CA LEU A 188 -5.18 0.36 10.08
C LEU A 188 -5.93 1.64 10.43
N ASP A 189 -6.84 1.54 11.40
CA ASP A 189 -7.42 2.72 12.09
C ASP A 189 -6.33 3.71 12.58
N LEU A 190 -5.12 3.19 12.81
CA LEU A 190 -3.94 3.98 13.11
C LEU A 190 -3.61 5.02 12.03
N ALA A 191 -3.69 4.68 10.74
CA ALA A 191 -3.39 5.61 9.66
C ALA A 191 -4.36 6.81 9.68
N ALA A 192 -5.65 6.54 9.83
CA ALA A 192 -6.67 7.58 9.98
C ALA A 192 -6.44 8.42 11.24
N ALA A 193 -6.18 7.78 12.38
CA ALA A 193 -5.92 8.47 13.65
C ALA A 193 -4.70 9.40 13.56
N MET A 194 -3.61 8.95 12.93
CA MET A 194 -2.41 9.77 12.76
C MET A 194 -2.66 10.93 11.78
N GLN A 195 -3.48 10.74 10.76
CA GLN A 195 -3.83 11.82 9.82
C GLN A 195 -4.67 12.92 10.50
N THR A 196 -5.63 12.56 11.34
CA THR A 196 -6.40 13.53 12.15
C THR A 196 -5.48 14.29 13.11
N ARG A 197 -4.65 13.58 13.87
CA ARG A 197 -3.71 14.19 14.82
C ARG A 197 -2.69 15.11 14.16
N ARG A 198 -2.28 14.79 12.92
CA ARG A 198 -1.44 15.70 12.12
C ARG A 198 -2.12 17.04 11.89
N GLN A 199 -3.39 17.02 11.48
CA GLN A 199 -4.14 18.27 11.25
C GLN A 199 -4.25 19.08 12.55
N GLU A 200 -4.55 18.44 13.67
CA GLU A 200 -4.62 19.07 14.99
C GLU A 200 -3.28 19.68 15.42
N TYR A 201 -2.17 18.94 15.22
CA TYR A 201 -0.83 19.42 15.55
C TYR A 201 -0.48 20.69 14.78
N LEU A 202 -0.67 20.69 13.46
CA LEU A 202 -0.34 21.83 12.58
C LEU A 202 -1.22 23.04 12.90
N GLN A 203 -2.51 22.83 13.18
CA GLN A 203 -3.41 23.91 13.61
C GLN A 203 -3.01 24.52 14.95
N ARG A 204 -2.60 23.68 15.91
CA ARG A 204 -2.23 24.11 17.27
C ARG A 204 -0.90 24.85 17.31
N THR A 205 0.09 24.38 16.55
CA THR A 205 1.47 24.90 16.59
C THR A 205 1.71 26.01 15.58
N GLY A 206 0.94 26.04 14.48
CA GLY A 206 1.20 26.91 13.34
C GLY A 206 2.44 26.51 12.54
N GLU A 207 3.06 25.37 12.84
CA GLU A 207 4.22 24.86 12.10
C GLU A 207 3.80 24.31 10.73
N ALA A 208 4.74 24.34 9.78
CA ALA A 208 4.53 23.80 8.43
C ALA A 208 4.61 22.26 8.39
N TYR A 209 5.30 21.66 9.36
CA TYR A 209 5.55 20.22 9.43
C TYR A 209 5.31 19.73 10.86
N TRP A 210 4.98 18.45 10.99
CA TRP A 210 4.91 17.82 12.30
C TRP A 210 6.31 17.32 12.68
N GLY A 211 6.90 17.92 13.72
CA GLY A 211 8.23 17.54 14.20
C GLY A 211 8.39 16.04 14.44
N TRP A 212 9.50 15.46 13.96
CA TRP A 212 9.73 14.00 14.01
C TRP A 212 9.67 13.42 15.42
N GLN A 213 10.26 14.10 16.41
CA GLN A 213 10.25 13.64 17.80
C GLN A 213 8.84 13.66 18.40
N ASP A 214 8.05 14.70 18.09
CA ASP A 214 6.68 14.82 18.55
C ASP A 214 5.79 13.75 17.93
N PHE A 215 5.97 13.46 16.63
CA PHE A 215 5.30 12.37 15.95
C PHE A 215 5.65 11.01 16.57
N GLN A 216 6.93 10.75 16.83
CA GLN A 216 7.39 9.50 17.47
C GLN A 216 6.75 9.31 18.84
N GLN A 217 6.63 10.38 19.63
CA GLN A 217 5.99 10.30 20.94
C GLN A 217 4.48 10.10 20.82
N ASP A 218 3.81 10.79 19.90
CA ASP A 218 2.36 10.68 19.75
C ASP A 218 1.95 9.29 19.27
N ILE A 219 2.60 8.75 18.22
CA ILE A 219 2.28 7.39 17.74
C ILE A 219 2.56 6.32 18.79
N ARG A 220 3.59 6.48 19.64
CA ARG A 220 3.81 5.60 20.81
C ARG A 220 2.63 5.64 21.77
N ASN A 221 2.12 6.83 22.07
CA ASN A 221 0.97 7.00 22.95
C ASN A 221 -0.28 6.33 22.35
N VAL A 222 -0.54 6.55 21.06
CA VAL A 222 -1.69 5.95 20.34
C VAL A 222 -1.65 4.43 20.40
N VAL A 223 -0.51 3.84 20.01
CA VAL A 223 -0.36 2.39 19.95
C VAL A 223 -0.46 1.76 21.35
N THR A 224 0.21 2.35 22.34
CA THR A 224 0.17 1.85 23.73
C THR A 224 -1.23 1.94 24.32
N GLU A 225 -1.98 3.01 24.02
CA GLU A 225 -3.35 3.16 24.47
C GLU A 225 -4.30 2.16 23.79
N ALA A 226 -4.13 1.92 22.49
CA ALA A 226 -4.89 0.92 21.75
C ALA A 226 -4.66 -0.49 22.30
N GLU A 227 -3.42 -0.86 22.57
CA GLU A 227 -3.06 -2.15 23.20
C GLU A 227 -3.69 -2.30 24.59
N ARG A 228 -3.58 -1.28 25.45
CA ARG A 228 -4.19 -1.30 26.80
C ARG A 228 -5.71 -1.49 26.76
N ARG A 229 -6.40 -0.85 25.81
CA ARG A 229 -7.86 -0.99 25.64
C ARG A 229 -8.24 -2.40 25.20
N ASN A 230 -7.42 -3.04 24.36
CA ASN A 230 -7.65 -4.42 23.92
C ASN A 230 -7.37 -5.45 25.02
N GLU A 231 -6.36 -5.23 25.86
CA GLU A 231 -6.09 -6.04 27.05
C GLU A 231 -7.21 -5.92 28.09
N GLY A 232 -7.72 -4.70 28.32
CA GLY A 232 -8.85 -4.46 29.23
C GLY A 232 -10.14 -5.14 28.78
N ARG A 233 -10.47 -5.11 27.48
CA ARG A 233 -11.64 -5.80 26.91
C ARG A 233 -11.52 -7.32 26.95
N SER A 234 -10.31 -7.86 26.88
CA SER A 234 -10.08 -9.31 26.95
C SER A 234 -10.29 -9.87 28.36
N ASN A 235 -10.25 -9.02 29.39
CA ASN A 235 -10.51 -9.38 30.78
C ASN A 235 -11.99 -9.22 31.21
N GLU A 236 -12.89 -8.81 30.31
CA GLU A 236 -14.33 -8.58 30.59
C GLU A 236 -15.26 -9.65 29.97
N LEU A 237 -14.80 -10.88 29.75
CA LEU A 237 -15.70 -12.02 29.47
C LEU A 237 -16.05 -12.77 30.77
N PRO A 238 -17.29 -13.25 30.92
CA PRO A 238 -17.99 -13.27 32.19
C PRO A 238 -17.58 -14.46 33.07
N ILE A 239 -17.46 -14.19 34.38
CA ILE A 239 -17.67 -15.20 35.41
C ILE A 239 -19.13 -15.66 35.26
N SER A 240 -19.27 -16.91 34.85
CA SER A 240 -20.40 -17.86 34.99
C SER A 240 -21.83 -17.32 34.98
#